data_AF-A0A3B0TFX9-F1
#
_entry.id   AF-A0A3B0TFX9-F1
#
_cell.length_a   1.000
_cell.length_b   1.000
_cell.length_c   1.000
_cell.angle_alpha   90.00
_cell.angle_beta   90.00
_cell.angle_gamma   90.00
#
_symmetry.space_group_name_H-M   'P 1'
#
loop_
_entity.id
_entity.type
_entity.pdbx_description
1 polymer ?
#
loop_
_entity_poly.entity_id
_entity_poly.type
_entity_poly.pdbx_seq_one_letter_code
_entity_poly.pdbx_strand_id
1 'polypeptide(L)'
;MASISAIRAMGQRHATKLRKAKVRTTEVLLREASTRTGRSSLSGRTGIPTADLLKWAHQADMMRVDGIGPEYADLLAASGVDTI
;
A
#
# COMPACT_ATOMS: atom_id res chain seq x y z
N MET A 1 -6.93 6.18 -8.81
CA MET A 1 -6.37 5.29 -7.76
C MET A 1 -7.07 3.94 -7.79
N ALA A 2 -6.33 2.83 -7.76
CA ALA A 2 -6.93 1.50 -7.69
C ALA A 2 -7.62 1.27 -6.32
N SER A 3 -8.79 0.64 -6.35
CA SER A 3 -9.49 0.22 -5.13
C SER A 3 -8.73 -0.93 -4.47
N ILE A 4 -8.73 -1.01 -3.13
CA ILE A 4 -8.17 -2.18 -2.42
C ILE A 4 -8.83 -3.51 -2.82
N SER A 5 -10.03 -3.48 -3.42
CA SER A 5 -10.70 -4.66 -3.96
C SER A 5 -10.04 -5.22 -5.24
N ALA A 6 -9.15 -4.47 -5.88
CA ALA A 6 -8.38 -4.95 -7.03
C ALA A 6 -7.20 -5.85 -6.63
N ILE A 7 -6.85 -5.88 -5.33
CA ILE A 7 -5.83 -6.78 -4.80
C ILE A 7 -6.40 -8.21 -4.82
N ARG A 8 -5.97 -9.00 -5.81
CA ARG A 8 -6.49 -10.36 -6.08
C ARG A 8 -6.38 -11.31 -4.88
N ALA A 9 -5.41 -11.09 -3.99
CA ALA A 9 -5.20 -11.88 -2.78
C ALA A 9 -5.98 -11.38 -1.54
N MET A 10 -6.79 -10.33 -1.67
CA MET A 10 -7.53 -9.75 -0.55
C MET A 10 -8.97 -10.25 -0.51
N GLY A 11 -9.33 -10.99 0.53
CA GLY A 11 -10.72 -11.41 0.77
C GLY A 11 -11.63 -10.24 1.17
N GLN A 12 -12.92 -10.32 0.83
CA GLN A 12 -13.94 -9.30 1.11
C GLN A 12 -14.03 -8.91 2.60
N ARG A 13 -13.78 -9.88 3.51
CA ARG A 13 -13.74 -9.65 4.97
C ARG A 13 -12.61 -8.68 5.36
N HIS A 14 -11.42 -8.86 4.79
CA HIS A 14 -10.27 -7.98 5.04
C HIS A 14 -10.45 -6.62 4.38
N ALA A 15 -10.98 -6.57 3.16
CA ALA A 15 -11.33 -5.32 2.49
C ALA A 15 -12.31 -4.48 3.32
N THR A 16 -13.30 -5.11 3.94
CA THR A 16 -14.26 -4.43 4.82
C THR A 16 -13.61 -3.86 6.09
N LYS A 17 -12.71 -4.64 6.72
CA LYS A 17 -11.94 -4.18 7.89
C LYS A 17 -11.06 -2.96 7.54
N LEU A 18 -10.39 -3.00 6.39
CA LEU A 18 -9.58 -1.90 5.88
C LEU A 18 -10.43 -0.66 5.59
N ARG A 19 -11.60 -0.82 4.95
CA ARG A 19 -12.55 0.29 4.73
C ARG A 19 -13.01 0.93 6.03
N LYS A 20 -13.28 0.14 7.08
CA LYS A 20 -13.62 0.63 8.42
C LYS A 20 -12.44 1.39 9.06
N ALA A 21 -11.21 0.97 8.80
CA ALA A 21 -10.00 1.70 9.17
C ALA A 21 -9.67 2.89 8.26
N LYS A 22 -10.62 3.34 7.42
CA LYS A 22 -10.46 4.44 6.44
C LYS A 22 -9.45 4.16 5.32
N VAL A 23 -9.01 2.92 5.15
CA VAL A 23 -8.15 2.48 4.04
C VAL A 23 -9.05 1.97 2.90
N ARG A 24 -9.24 2.80 1.87
CA ARG A 24 -10.13 2.50 0.73
C ARG A 24 -9.39 2.28 -0.59
N THR A 25 -8.16 2.77 -0.71
CA THR A 25 -7.36 2.73 -1.94
C THR A 25 -6.02 2.05 -1.68
N THR A 26 -5.42 1.50 -2.74
CA THR A 26 -4.10 0.84 -2.67
C THR A 26 -3.00 1.80 -2.25
N GLU A 27 -3.06 3.08 -2.61
CA GLU A 27 -2.08 4.09 -2.18
C GLU A 27 -2.18 4.40 -0.68
N VAL A 28 -3.40 4.50 -0.12
CA VAL A 28 -3.57 4.70 1.32
C VAL A 28 -3.07 3.48 2.08
N LEU A 29 -3.33 2.28 1.54
CA LEU A 29 -2.80 1.05 2.09
C LEU A 29 -1.27 1.06 2.06
N LEU A 30 -0.65 1.39 0.94
CA LEU A 30 0.81 1.47 0.80
C LEU A 30 1.41 2.51 1.76
N ARG A 31 0.80 3.69 1.88
CA ARG A 31 1.25 4.75 2.78
C ARG A 31 1.22 4.33 4.25
N GLU A 32 0.16 3.65 4.67
CA GLU A 32 0.02 3.19 6.07
C GLU A 32 0.75 1.86 6.34
N ALA A 33 0.97 1.01 5.34
CA ALA A 33 1.56 -0.31 5.48
C ALA A 33 3.00 -0.44 4.93
N SER A 34 3.61 0.63 4.40
CA SER A 34 5.02 0.62 3.95
C SER A 34 5.99 0.46 5.12
N THR A 35 5.69 1.10 6.25
CA THR A 35 6.53 1.07 7.44
C THR A 35 6.12 -0.04 8.41
N ARG A 36 7.09 -0.54 9.19
CA ARG A 36 6.85 -1.55 10.24
C ARG A 36 5.91 -1.03 11.33
N THR A 37 6.06 0.22 11.72
CA THR A 37 5.21 0.90 12.71
C THR A 37 3.78 1.08 12.18
N GLY A 38 3.63 1.52 10.93
CA GLY A 38 2.35 1.66 10.26
C GLY A 38 1.58 0.33 10.17
N ARG A 39 2.25 -0.76 9.77
CA ARG A 39 1.65 -2.11 9.78
C ARG A 39 1.22 -2.54 11.18
N SER A 40 2.00 -2.27 12.21
CA SER A 40 1.62 -2.60 13.60
C SER A 40 0.39 -1.84 14.06
N SER A 41 0.30 -0.53 13.75
CA SER A 41 -0.87 0.29 14.05
C SER A 41 -2.12 -0.18 13.30
N LEU A 42 -1.96 -0.46 12.00
CA LEU A 42 -3.04 -0.95 11.16
C LEU A 42 -3.51 -2.34 11.61
N SER A 43 -2.58 -3.20 12.01
CA SER A 43 -2.85 -4.51 12.58
C SER A 43 -3.68 -4.40 13.86
N GLY A 44 -3.31 -3.50 14.79
CA GLY A 44 -4.10 -3.24 15.99
C GLY A 44 -5.51 -2.71 15.71
N ARG A 45 -5.65 -1.82 14.71
CA ARG A 45 -6.95 -1.23 14.34
C ARG A 45 -7.89 -2.19 13.61
N THR A 46 -7.33 -3.11 12.81
CA THR A 46 -8.10 -3.98 11.91
C THR A 46 -8.16 -5.44 12.38
N GLY A 47 -7.29 -5.83 13.32
CA GLY A 47 -7.08 -7.22 13.70
C GLY A 47 -6.58 -8.08 12.53
N ILE A 48 -5.80 -7.49 11.62
CA ILE A 48 -5.20 -8.20 10.48
C ILE A 48 -3.71 -8.46 10.80
N PRO A 49 -3.19 -9.67 10.58
CA PRO A 49 -1.77 -9.95 10.77
C PRO A 49 -0.88 -9.03 9.94
N THR A 50 0.23 -8.58 10.52
CA THR A 50 1.20 -7.72 9.83
C THR A 50 1.81 -8.37 8.58
N ALA A 51 1.88 -9.69 8.53
CA ALA A 51 2.33 -10.46 7.37
C ALA A 51 1.39 -10.30 6.15
N ASP A 52 0.08 -10.33 6.38
CA ASP A 52 -0.91 -10.14 5.30
C ASP A 52 -0.90 -8.69 4.81
N LEU A 53 -0.76 -7.74 5.74
CA LEU A 53 -0.61 -6.33 5.41
C LEU A 53 0.64 -6.05 4.56
N LEU A 54 1.76 -6.72 4.86
CA LEU A 54 2.98 -6.61 4.07
C LEU A 54 2.79 -7.15 2.65
N LYS A 55 2.15 -8.33 2.52
CA LYS A 55 1.85 -8.92 1.20
C LYS A 55 1.01 -7.98 0.34
N TRP A 56 -0.06 -7.41 0.91
CA TRP A 56 -0.92 -6.48 0.17
C TRP A 56 -0.27 -5.13 -0.10
N ALA A 57 0.61 -4.66 0.78
CA ALA A 57 1.42 -3.47 0.51
C ALA A 57 2.35 -3.71 -0.68
N HIS A 58 3.03 -4.86 -0.73
CA HIS A 58 3.85 -5.26 -1.89
C HIS A 58 3.02 -5.36 -3.18
N GLN A 59 1.83 -5.94 -3.10
CA GLN A 59 0.91 -6.00 -4.25
C GLN A 59 0.44 -4.62 -4.69
N ALA A 60 0.11 -3.74 -3.73
CA ALA A 60 -0.26 -2.35 -4.01
C ALA A 60 0.89 -1.56 -4.64
N ASP A 61 2.13 -1.87 -4.27
CA ASP A 61 3.34 -1.29 -4.87
C ASP A 61 3.55 -1.78 -6.31
N MET A 62 3.46 -3.09 -6.56
CA MET A 62 3.50 -3.64 -7.93
C MET A 62 2.39 -3.07 -8.83
N MET A 63 1.18 -2.90 -8.29
CA MET A 63 0.06 -2.28 -9.00
C MET A 63 0.31 -0.79 -9.35
N ARG A 64 1.23 -0.11 -8.67
CA ARG A 64 1.70 1.23 -9.05
C ARG A 64 2.76 1.18 -10.16
N VAL A 65 3.53 0.10 -10.24
CA VAL A 65 4.65 -0.03 -11.19
C VAL A 65 4.18 -0.42 -12.60
N ASP A 66 2.97 -0.99 -12.76
CA ASP A 66 2.35 -1.28 -14.07
C ASP A 66 1.75 -0.06 -14.82
N GLY A 67 2.12 1.16 -14.40
CA GLY A 67 1.73 2.39 -15.06
C GLY A 67 2.48 3.56 -14.46
N ILE A 68 3.70 3.81 -14.96
CA ILE A 68 4.50 4.99 -14.60
C ILE A 68 3.63 6.23 -14.83
N GLY A 69 3.07 6.78 -13.76
CA GLY A 69 2.45 8.08 -13.79
C GLY A 69 3.55 9.12 -14.07
N PRO A 70 3.43 9.93 -15.13
CA PRO A 70 4.48 10.88 -15.53
C PRO A 70 4.87 11.88 -14.43
N GLU A 71 4.03 12.06 -13.40
CA GLU A 71 4.28 13.00 -12.30
C GLU A 71 5.26 12.49 -11.21
N TYR A 72 5.64 11.21 -11.19
CA TYR A 72 6.67 10.68 -10.26
C TYR A 72 8.01 10.38 -10.93
N ALA A 73 8.07 10.35 -12.27
CA ALA A 73 9.32 10.21 -13.01
C ALA A 73 10.20 11.47 -12.86
N ASP A 74 9.59 12.66 -12.81
CA ASP A 74 10.32 13.92 -12.74
C ASP A 74 10.97 14.18 -11.37
N LEU A 75 10.38 13.69 -10.26
CA LEU A 75 10.99 13.80 -8.93
C LEU A 75 12.09 12.76 -8.68
N LEU A 76 12.09 11.61 -9.38
CA LEU A 76 13.19 10.65 -9.36
C LEU A 76 14.30 11.00 -10.36
N ALA A 77 13.99 11.72 -11.44
CA ALA A 77 14.98 12.22 -12.40
C ALA A 77 15.73 13.47 -11.90
N ALA A 78 15.11 14.28 -11.03
CA ALA A 78 15.77 15.44 -10.41
C ALA A 78 16.66 15.08 -9.21
N SER A 79 16.56 13.87 -8.65
CA SER A 79 17.38 13.43 -7.51
C SER A 79 18.61 12.65 -7.95
N GLY A 80 19.38 13.22 -8.88
CA GLY A 80 20.76 12.79 -9.15
C GLY A 80 21.64 12.94 -7.91
N VAL A 81 21.47 12.04 -6.94
CA VAL A 81 22.36 11.87 -5.80
C VAL A 81 22.63 10.38 -5.67
N ASP A 82 23.62 9.99 -6.46
CA ASP A 82 24.56 8.94 -6.11
C ASP A 82 24.98 9.10 -4.63
N THR A 83 24.72 8.09 -3.80
CA THR A 83 25.60 7.66 -2.70
C THR A 83 24.99 6.47 -1.94
N ILE A 84 25.74 5.36 -1.99
CA ILE A 84 25.97 4.26 -1.00
C ILE A 84 24.86 3.94 0.02
#